data_AF-A0AAN0YRC1-F1
#
_entry.id   AF-A0AAN0YRC1-F1
#
_cell.length_a   1.000
_cell.length_b   1.000
_cell.length_c   1.000
_cell.angle_alpha   90.00
_cell.angle_beta   90.00
_cell.angle_gamma   90.00
#
_symmetry.space_group_name_H-M   'P 1'
#
loop_
_entity.id
_entity.type
_entity.pdbx_description
1 polymer ?
#
loop_
_entity_poly.entity_id
_entity_poly.type
_entity_poly.pdbx_seq_one_letter_code
_entity_poly.pdbx_strand_id
1 'polypeptide(L)' 'MKTIKVTEKELATLKSAVWAQLQNINRDIRIAQEKGRDASFLLELKREFEEVFEALKYAN' A
#
# COMPACT_ATOMS: atom_id res chain seq x y z
N MET A 1 -5.31 -9.94 -19.78
CA MET A 1 -4.71 -8.72 -19.21
C MET A 1 -3.66 -8.20 -20.18
N LYS A 2 -3.63 -6.89 -20.49
CA LYS A 2 -2.51 -6.29 -21.22
C LYS A 2 -1.39 -6.03 -20.20
N THR A 3 -0.21 -6.60 -20.42
CA THR A 3 0.97 -6.36 -19.57
C THR A 3 1.62 -5.05 -20.00
N ILE A 4 1.63 -4.07 -19.10
CA ILE A 4 2.37 -2.82 -19.32
C ILE A 4 3.78 -3.02 -18.79
N LYS A 5 4.79 -2.89 -19.65
CA LYS A 5 6.19 -2.86 -19.20
C LYS A 5 6.46 -1.49 -18.61
N VAL A 6 6.97 -1.45 -17.38
CA VAL A 6 7.41 -0.22 -16.71
C VAL A 6 8.93 -0.19 -16.69
N THR A 7 9.50 1.00 -16.76
CA THR A 7 10.93 1.20 -16.52
C THR A 7 11.25 1.02 -15.03
N GLU A 8 12.53 0.77 -14.69
CA GLU A 8 12.95 0.68 -13.28
C GLU A 8 12.62 1.93 -12.48
N LYS A 9 12.73 3.12 -13.12
CA LYS A 9 12.38 4.41 -12.49
C LYS A 9 10.88 4.49 -12.19
N GLU A 10 10.03 4.08 -13.13
CA GLU A 10 8.57 4.05 -12.93
C GLU A 10 8.19 3.03 -11.86
N LEU A 11 8.83 1.85 -11.86
CA LEU A 11 8.62 0.83 -10.83
C LEU A 11 9.03 1.34 -9.44
N ALA A 12 10.19 1.98 -9.32
CA ALA A 12 10.65 2.60 -8.08
C ALA A 12 9.69 3.71 -7.59
N THR A 13 9.13 4.48 -8.52
CA THR A 13 8.14 5.52 -8.22
C THR A 13 6.86 4.91 -7.67
N LEU A 14 6.35 3.85 -8.32
CA LEU A 14 5.16 3.13 -7.86
C LEU A 14 5.36 2.48 -6.49
N LYS A 15 6.49 1.81 -6.27
CA LYS A 15 6.85 1.21 -4.96
C LYS A 15 6.89 2.28 -3.87
N SER A 16 7.50 3.42 -4.14
CA SER A 16 7.58 4.54 -3.19
C SER A 16 6.19 5.10 -2.86
N ALA A 17 5.32 5.25 -3.86
CA ALA A 17 3.96 5.74 -3.67
C ALA A 17 3.12 4.78 -2.82
N VAL A 18 3.16 3.48 -3.13
CA VAL A 18 2.46 2.44 -2.36
C VAL A 18 2.98 2.38 -0.92
N TRP A 19 4.30 2.44 -0.74
CA TRP A 19 4.91 2.47 0.58
C TRP A 19 4.45 3.67 1.41
N ALA A 20 4.38 4.86 0.81
CA ALA A 20 3.90 6.05 1.50
C ALA A 20 2.44 5.89 1.96
N GLN A 21 1.58 5.28 1.14
CA GLN A 21 0.19 5.00 1.53
C GLN A 21 0.11 4.00 2.70
N LEU A 22 0.93 2.95 2.70
CA LEU A 22 1.01 2.01 3.82
C LEU A 22 1.39 2.71 5.13
N GLN A 23 2.34 3.66 5.10
CA GLN A 23 2.72 4.44 6.28
C GLN A 23 1.56 5.32 6.79
N ASN A 24 0.81 5.95 5.89
CA ASN A 24 -0.36 6.75 6.25
C ASN A 24 -1.45 5.88 6.89
N ILE A 25 -1.78 4.74 6.28
CA ILE A 25 -2.79 3.80 6.80
C ILE A 25 -2.39 3.28 8.18
N ASN A 26 -1.11 2.91 8.38
CA ASN A 26 -0.61 2.48 9.69
C ASN A 26 -0.77 3.56 10.77
N ARG A 27 -0.55 4.83 10.41
CA ARG A 27 -0.77 5.96 11.32
C ARG A 27 -2.26 6.10 11.65
N ASP A 28 -3.13 6.01 10.66
CA ASP A 28 -4.58 6.18 10.85
C ASP A 28 -5.18 5.04 11.69
N ILE A 29 -4.72 3.80 11.49
CA ILE A 29 -5.08 2.65 12.33
C ILE A 29 -4.71 2.93 13.79
N ARG A 30 -3.49 3.41 14.04
CA ARG A 30 -3.03 3.73 15.40
C ARG A 30 -3.92 4.78 16.06
N ILE A 31 -4.23 5.86 15.33
CA ILE A 31 -5.11 6.93 15.82
C ILE A 31 -6.53 6.39 16.07
N ALA A 32 -7.05 5.53 15.22
CA ALA A 32 -8.36 4.92 15.39
C ALA A 32 -8.41 4.04 16.65
N GLN A 33 -7.40 3.19 16.85
CA GLN A 33 -7.25 2.33 18.03
C GLN A 33 -7.14 3.15 19.33
N GLU A 34 -6.30 4.18 19.34
CA GLU A 34 -6.15 5.10 20.48
C GLU A 34 -7.47 5.81 20.84
N LYS A 35 -8.32 6.07 19.85
CA LYS A 35 -9.63 6.71 20.03
C LYS A 35 -10.79 5.72 20.24
N GLY A 36 -10.51 4.41 20.30
CA GLY A 36 -11.54 3.37 20.40
C GLY A 36 -12.51 3.34 19.21
N ARG A 37 -12.06 3.77 18.03
CA ARG A 37 -12.84 3.76 16.78
C ARG A 37 -12.60 2.46 16.03
N ASP A 38 -13.61 2.04 15.26
CA ASP A 38 -13.45 0.92 14.33
C ASP A 38 -12.41 1.27 13.25
N ALA A 39 -11.47 0.34 13.04
CA ALA A 39 -10.40 0.43 12.05
C ALA A 39 -10.48 -0.69 11.01
N SER A 40 -11.57 -1.47 10.98
CA SER A 40 -11.72 -2.65 10.11
C SER A 40 -11.50 -2.31 8.64
N PHE A 41 -12.08 -1.21 8.15
CA PHE A 41 -11.84 -0.71 6.79
C PHE A 41 -10.37 -0.37 6.52
N LEU A 42 -9.69 0.28 7.47
CA LEU A 42 -8.27 0.63 7.31
C LEU A 42 -7.37 -0.61 7.32
N LEU A 43 -7.74 -1.64 8.09
CA LEU A 43 -7.04 -2.92 8.12
C LEU A 43 -7.21 -3.70 6.81
N GLU A 44 -8.38 -3.66 6.20
CA GLU A 44 -8.63 -4.23 4.87
C GLU A 44 -7.83 -3.48 3.81
N LEU A 45 -7.93 -2.16 3.78
CA LEU A 45 -7.18 -1.31 2.86
C LEU A 45 -5.66 -1.53 2.98
N LYS A 46 -5.16 -1.68 4.21
CA LYS A 46 -3.75 -2.01 4.45
C LYS A 46 -3.35 -3.31 3.75
N ARG A 47 -4.17 -4.36 3.84
CA ARG A 47 -3.88 -5.65 3.18
C ARG A 47 -3.83 -5.51 1.67
N GLU A 48 -4.78 -4.79 1.08
CA GLU A 48 -4.78 -4.54 -0.37
C GLU A 48 -3.50 -3.83 -0.82
N PHE A 49 -3.04 -2.80 -0.10
CA PHE A 49 -1.79 -2.13 -0.43
C PHE A 49 -0.55 -2.99 -0.19
N GLU A 50 -0.56 -3.88 0.80
CA GLU A 50 0.53 -4.85 1.01
C GLU A 50 0.60 -5.84 -0.16
N GLU A 51 -0.54 -6.35 -0.65
CA GLU A 51 -0.60 -7.22 -1.82
C GLU A 51 -0.09 -6.53 -3.08
N VAL A 52 -0.47 -5.27 -3.30
CA VAL A 52 0.05 -4.47 -4.42
C VAL A 52 1.55 -4.27 -4.29
N PHE A 53 2.06 -3.97 -3.09
CA PHE A 53 3.49 -3.78 -2.87
C PHE A 53 4.30 -5.05 -3.18
N GLU A 54 3.80 -6.22 -2.74
CA GLU A 54 4.40 -7.51 -3.06
C GLU A 54 4.34 -7.81 -4.57
N ALA A 55 3.21 -7.55 -5.22
CA ALA A 55 3.08 -7.74 -6.68
C ALA A 55 4.11 -6.90 -7.46
N LEU A 56 4.36 -5.66 -7.02
CA LEU A 56 5.38 -4.79 -7.62
C LEU A 56 6.81 -5.32 -7.47
N LYS A 57 7.09 -6.25 -6.54
CA LYS A 57 8.42 -6.89 -6.47
C LYS A 57 8.72 -7.76 -7.70
N TYR A 58 7.68 -8.32 -8.31
CA TYR A 58 7.80 -9.23 -9.46
C TYR A 58 7.57 -8.54 -10.81
N ALA A 59 7.34 -7.23 -10.83
CA ALA A 59 7.01 -6.47 -12.04
C ALA A 59 8.23 -6.12 -12.94
N ASN A 60 9.36 -6.81 -12.76
CA ASN A 60 10.60 -6.62 -13.52
C ASN A 60 10.68 -7.56 -14.73
#